data_AF-A0A3G8JVL0-F1
#
_entry.id   AF-A0A3G8JVL0-F1
#
_cell.length_a   1.000
_cell.length_b   1.000
_cell.length_c   1.000
_cell.angle_alpha   90.00
_cell.angle_beta   90.00
_cell.angle_gamma   90.00
#
_symmetry.space_group_name_H-M   'P 1'
#
loop_
_entity.id
_entity.type
_entity.pdbx_description
1 polymer ?
#
loop_
_entity_poly.entity_id
_entity_poly.type
_entity_poly.pdbx_seq_one_letter_code
_entity_poly.pdbx_strand_id
1 'polypeptide(L)' 'MRRVPHPTDGRTTLVEITDLGRSTVEDATATLNQEVFSQVGMDDDEMASMVKAIQSLRRNSGDFSDGQS' A
#
# COMPACT_ATOMS: atom_id res chain seq x y z
N MET A 1 7.75 7.98 -12.00
CA MET A 1 8.64 6.80 -11.96
C MET A 1 9.78 6.98 -12.94
N ARG A 2 10.96 6.41 -12.64
CA ARG A 2 12.13 6.40 -13.53
C ARG A 2 12.60 4.96 -13.73
N ARG A 3 12.93 4.57 -14.96
CA ARG A 3 13.55 3.26 -15.23
C ARG A 3 15.07 3.39 -15.14
N VAL A 4 15.71 2.46 -14.44
CA VAL A 4 17.17 2.38 -14.33
C VAL A 4 17.63 0.96 -14.64
N PRO A 5 18.73 0.77 -15.39
CA PRO A 5 19.25 -0.57 -15.67
C PRO A 5 19.69 -1.24 -14.37
N HIS A 6 19.49 -2.56 -14.25
CA HIS A 6 19.98 -3.30 -13.10
C HIS A 6 21.52 -3.37 -13.14
N PRO A 7 22.22 -3.05 -12.03
CA PRO A 7 23.67 -2.83 -12.04
C PRO A 7 24.48 -4.09 -12.38
N THR A 8 23.90 -5.28 -12.18
CA THR A 8 24.58 -6.57 -12.38
C THR A 8 23.84 -7.53 -13.30
N ASP A 9 22.65 -7.15 -13.80
CA ASP A 9 21.85 -8.00 -14.68
C ASP A 9 21.29 -7.17 -15.84
N GLY A 10 21.98 -7.20 -16.98
CA GLY A 10 21.58 -6.45 -18.17
C GLY A 10 20.21 -6.84 -18.75
N ARG A 11 19.59 -7.93 -18.27
CA ARG A 11 18.25 -8.36 -18.69
C ARG A 11 17.13 -7.74 -17.84
N THR A 12 17.47 -7.10 -16.73
CA THR A 12 16.52 -6.56 -15.75
C THR A 12 16.53 -5.02 -15.76
N THR A 13 15.35 -4.43 -15.63
CA THR A 13 15.16 -2.98 -15.43
C THR A 13 14.52 -2.74 -14.07
N LEU A 14 15.16 -1.91 -13.24
CA LEU A 14 14.60 -1.44 -11.99
C LEU A 14 13.70 -0.23 -12.24
N VAL A 15 12.68 -0.07 -11.40
CA VAL A 15 11.80 1.10 -11.41
C VAL A 15 11.99 1.85 -10.09
N GLU A 16 12.40 3.10 -10.20
CA GLU A 16 12.61 3.99 -9.07
C GLU A 16 11.39 4.92 -8.91
N ILE A 17 11.00 5.10 -7.65
CA ILE A 17 10.04 6.14 -7.28
C ILE A 17 10.78 7.48 -7.25
N THR A 18 10.39 8.38 -8.14
CA THR A 18 10.91 9.74 -8.24
C THR A 18 10.47 10.59 -7.04
N ASP A 19 11.19 11.66 -6.73
CA ASP A 19 10.81 12.58 -5.64
C ASP A 19 9.39 13.12 -5.80
N LEU A 20 9.03 13.55 -7.01
CA LEU A 20 7.65 13.93 -7.33
C LEU A 20 6.66 12.78 -7.05
N GLY A 21 7.05 11.53 -7.33
CA GLY A 21 6.20 10.37 -7.10
C GLY A 21 6.01 10.10 -5.60
N ARG A 22 7.03 10.34 -4.77
CA ARG A 22 6.92 10.25 -3.31
C ARG A 22 5.99 11.34 -2.78
N SER A 23 6.22 12.59 -3.18
CA SER A 23 5.35 13.73 -2.82
C SER A 23 3.89 13.48 -3.19
N THR A 24 3.62 12.97 -4.40
CA THR A 24 2.26 12.64 -4.82
C THR A 24 1.60 11.57 -3.94
N VAL A 25 2.36 10.56 -3.49
CA VAL A 25 1.85 9.53 -2.57
C VAL A 25 1.53 10.13 -1.21
N GLU A 26 2.39 11.00 -0.70
CA GLU A 26 2.18 11.69 0.58
C GLU A 26 0.93 12.55 0.54
N ASP A 27 0.79 13.40 -0.48
CA ASP A 27 -0.38 14.26 -0.67
C ASP A 27 -1.67 13.45 -0.81
N ALA A 28 -1.67 12.43 -1.66
CA ALA A 28 -2.83 11.56 -1.85
C ALA A 28 -3.21 10.83 -0.55
N THR A 29 -2.22 10.40 0.23
CA THR A 29 -2.46 9.74 1.53
C THR A 29 -3.14 10.69 2.50
N ALA A 30 -2.68 11.94 2.59
CA ALA A 30 -3.30 12.94 3.45
C ALA A 30 -4.75 13.23 3.01
N THR A 31 -4.99 13.48 1.73
CA THR A 31 -6.32 13.76 1.18
C THR A 31 -7.29 12.61 1.41
N LEU A 32 -6.88 11.36 1.12
CA LEU A 32 -7.76 10.20 1.30
C LEU A 32 -8.16 9.99 2.76
N ASN A 33 -7.23 10.17 3.71
CA ASN A 33 -7.56 10.06 5.14
C ASN A 33 -8.50 11.17 5.59
N GLN A 34 -8.30 12.39 5.11
CA GLN A 34 -9.10 13.54 5.54
C GLN A 34 -10.48 13.58 4.90
N GLU A 35 -10.60 13.23 3.62
CA GLU A 35 -11.83 13.46 2.86
C GLU A 35 -12.66 12.19 2.65
N VAL A 36 -12.02 11.02 2.54
CA VAL A 36 -12.70 9.77 2.21
C VAL A 36 -12.86 8.88 3.44
N PHE A 37 -11.75 8.60 4.14
CA PHE A 37 -11.76 7.65 5.25
C PHE A 37 -12.22 8.24 6.59
N SER A 38 -12.38 9.56 6.70
CA SER A 38 -13.01 10.19 7.86
C SER A 38 -14.54 10.19 7.81
N GLN A 39 -15.13 9.90 6.65
CA GLN A 39 -16.57 10.04 6.38
C GLN A 39 -17.27 8.70 6.10
N VAL A 40 -16.70 7.59 6.58
CA VAL A 40 -17.22 6.24 6.27
C VAL A 40 -18.54 5.93 6.96
N GLY A 41 -18.99 6.78 7.89
CA GLY A 41 -20.25 6.62 8.61
C GLY A 41 -20.28 5.42 9.56
N MET A 42 -19.11 4.88 9.89
CA MET A 42 -18.90 3.79 10.84
C MET A 42 -18.23 4.33 12.10
N ASP A 43 -18.54 3.76 13.25
CA ASP A 43 -17.75 4.01 14.45
C ASP A 43 -16.42 3.22 14.42
N ASP A 44 -15.55 3.51 15.40
CA ASP A 44 -14.21 2.93 15.47
C ASP A 44 -14.22 1.40 15.61
N ASP A 45 -15.21 0.84 16.31
CA ASP A 45 -15.33 -0.60 16.58
C ASP A 45 -15.81 -1.35 15.32
N GLU A 46 -16.78 -0.77 14.59
CA GLU A 46 -17.25 -1.26 13.30
C GLU A 46 -16.12 -1.26 12.26
N MET A 47 -15.37 -0.16 12.19
CA MET A 47 -14.22 -0.02 11.30
C MET A 47 -13.12 -1.05 11.63
N ALA A 48 -12.75 -1.20 12.90
CA ALA A 48 -11.76 -2.18 13.34
C ALA A 48 -12.19 -3.62 13.00
N SER A 49 -13.48 -3.93 13.16
CA SER A 49 -14.04 -5.23 12.82
C SER A 49 -13.97 -5.52 11.32
N MET A 50 -14.30 -4.54 10.47
CA MET A 50 -14.17 -4.66 9.01
C MET A 50 -12.71 -4.90 8.59
N VAL A 51 -11.76 -4.13 9.13
CA VAL A 51 -10.34 -4.31 8.84
C VAL A 51 -9.87 -5.72 9.21
N LYS A 52 -10.29 -6.24 10.37
CA LYS A 52 -9.96 -7.61 10.80
C LYS A 52 -10.53 -8.69 9.88
N ALA A 53 -11.76 -8.50 9.39
CA ALA A 53 -12.38 -9.42 8.43
C ALA A 53 -11.61 -9.47 7.10
N ILE A 54 -11.27 -8.30 6.54
CA ILE A 54 -10.47 -8.19 5.31
C ILE A 54 -9.07 -8.80 5.50
N GLN A 55 -8.42 -8.54 6.64
CA GLN A 55 -7.11 -9.12 6.95
C GLN A 55 -7.17 -10.67 6.96
N SER A 56 -8.23 -11.23 7.55
CA SER A 56 -8.42 -12.68 7.62
C SER A 56 -8.63 -13.29 6.23
N LEU A 57 -9.45 -12.63 5.39
CA LEU A 57 -9.64 -13.02 3.99
C LEU A 57 -8.32 -13.04 3.23
N ARG A 58 -7.57 -11.93 3.27
CA ARG A 58 -6.29 -11.79 2.56
C ARG A 58 -5.24 -12.81 3.00
N ARG A 59 -5.17 -13.13 4.29
CA ARG A 59 -4.29 -14.22 4.80
C ARG A 59 -4.66 -15.57 4.21
N ASN A 60 -5.95 -15.91 4.20
CA ASN A 60 -6.43 -17.17 3.62
C ASN A 60 -6.23 -17.22 2.11
N SER A 61 -6.25 -16.07 1.43
CA SER A 61 -5.95 -15.96 -0.01
C SER A 61 -4.45 -16.03 -0.34
N GLY A 62 -3.56 -16.05 0.67
CA GLY A 62 -2.12 -16.13 0.48
C GLY A 62 -1.43 -14.80 0.19
N ASP A 63 -2.12 -13.65 0.37
CA ASP A 63 -1.51 -12.32 0.23
C ASP A 63 -0.40 -12.07 1.26
N PHE A 64 -0.46 -12.82 2.37
CA PHE A 64 0.55 -12.82 3.42
C PHE A 64 1.28 -14.15 3.39
N SER A 65 2.50 -14.16 2.85
CA SER A 65 3.47 -15.19 3.17
C SER A 65 4.05 -14.84 4.54
N ASP A 66 3.84 -15.68 5.55
CA ASP A 66 4.59 -15.59 6.81
C ASP A 66 6.08 -15.55 6.46
N GLY A 67 6.70 -14.40 6.66
CA GLY A 67 8.10 -14.18 6.31
C GLY A 67 8.96 -15.18 7.05
N GLN A 68 9.66 -16.02 6.27
CA GLN A 68 10.82 -16.85 6.59
C GLN A 68 11.49 -16.55 7.95
N SER A 69 11.61 -17.61 8.77
CA SER A 69 12.55 -17.72 9.90
C SER A 69 13.99 -17.36 9.53
#